data_AF-A0A967WLH1-F1
#
_entry.id   AF-A0A967WLH1-F1
#
_cell.length_a   1.000
_cell.length_b   1.000
_cell.length_c   1.000
_cell.angle_alpha   90.00
_cell.angle_beta   90.00
_cell.angle_gamma   90.00
#
_symmetry.space_group_name_H-M   'P 1'
#
loop_
_entity.id
_entity.type
_entity.pdbx_description
1 polymer ?
#
loop_
_entity_poly.entity_id
_entity_poly.type
_entity_poly.pdbx_seq_one_letter_code
_entity_poly.pdbx_strand_id
1 'polypeptide(L)' 'IDPPRPQAKPAIEKARRAGIRTVMITGDYPDTAEEIAEEIGLLQRGHGVLTGNELDGLSDDGLREKVVTTDVFARVSPEH' A
#
# COMPACT_ATOMS: atom_id res chain seq x y z
N ILE A 1 11.93 -9.74 -9.47
CA ILE A 1 11.24 -8.50 -9.06
C ILE A 1 11.18 -7.63 -10.30
N ASP A 2 9.98 -7.23 -10.71
CA ASP A 2 9.81 -6.28 -11.79
C ASP A 2 10.05 -4.87 -11.23
N PRO A 3 10.97 -4.09 -11.82
CA PRO A 3 11.28 -2.77 -11.28
C PRO A 3 10.07 -1.84 -11.42
N PRO A 4 9.93 -0.84 -10.53
CA PRO A 4 8.88 0.15 -10.65
C PRO A 4 8.99 0.91 -11.96
N ARG A 5 7.84 1.24 -12.55
CA ARG A 5 7.83 2.07 -13.75
C ARG A 5 8.38 3.47 -13.42
N PRO A 6 9.25 4.09 -14.24
CA PRO A 6 9.82 5.40 -13.95
C PRO A 6 8.80 6.50 -13.66
N GLN A 7 7.59 6.38 -14.22
CA GLN A 7 6.49 7.32 -14.02
C GLN A 7 5.72 7.14 -12.69
N ALA A 8 5.97 6.08 -11.92
CA ALA A 8 5.19 5.78 -10.71
C ALA A 8 5.33 6.89 -9.65
N LYS A 9 6.57 7.21 -9.27
CA LYS A 9 6.87 8.27 -8.30
C LYS A 9 6.28 9.64 -8.66
N PRO A 10 6.52 10.21 -9.86
CA PRO A 10 5.93 11.51 -10.20
C PRO A 10 4.39 11.48 -10.27
N ALA A 11 3.78 10.34 -10.61
CA ALA A 11 2.32 10.19 -10.59
C ALA A 11 1.76 10.20 -9.15
N ILE A 12 2.39 9.46 -8.23
CA ILE A 12 2.03 9.42 -6.80
C ILE A 12 2.14 10.82 -6.20
N GLU A 13 3.23 11.54 -6.47
CA GLU A 13 3.39 12.91 -5.99
C GLU A 13 2.33 13.87 -6.55
N LYS A 14 1.98 13.73 -7.83
CA LYS A 14 0.93 14.55 -8.46
C LYS A 14 -0.43 14.28 -7.82
N ALA A 15 -0.78 13.02 -7.59
CA ALA A 15 -2.01 12.63 -6.90
C ALA A 15 -2.04 13.22 -5.48
N ARG A 16 -0.95 13.10 -4.73
CA ARG A 16 -0.82 13.66 -3.36
C ARG A 16 -1.02 15.17 -3.33
N ARG A 17 -0.39 15.91 -4.25
CA ARG A 17 -0.57 17.37 -4.36
C ARG A 17 -2.01 17.78 -4.69
N ALA A 18 -2.78 16.89 -5.30
CA ALA A 18 -4.20 17.08 -5.58
C ALA A 18 -5.12 16.64 -4.42
N GLY A 19 -4.56 16.20 -3.28
CA GLY A 19 -5.33 15.67 -2.15
C GLY A 19 -5.85 14.25 -2.35
N ILE A 20 -5.31 13.52 -3.35
CA ILE A 20 -5.71 12.14 -3.65
C ILE A 20 -4.72 11.19 -2.97
N ARG A 21 -5.24 10.33 -2.09
CA ARG A 21 -4.46 9.25 -1.47
C ARG A 21 -4.28 8.10 -2.46
N THR A 22 -3.03 7.65 -2.62
CA THR A 22 -2.70 6.45 -3.39
C THR A 22 -2.40 5.32 -2.41
N VAL A 23 -2.81 4.11 -2.74
CA VAL A 23 -2.58 2.88 -1.97
C VAL A 23 -2.12 1.80 -2.95
N MET A 24 -1.18 0.95 -2.54
CA MET A 24 -0.74 -0.22 -3.32
C MET A 24 -1.49 -1.48 -2.87
N ILE A 25 -1.88 -2.30 -3.83
CA ILE A 25 -2.47 -3.63 -3.63
C ILE A 25 -1.64 -4.59 -4.47
N THR A 26 -1.01 -5.58 -3.84
CA THR A 26 -0.10 -6.52 -4.54
C THR A 26 -0.15 -7.93 -3.94
N GLY A 27 0.10 -8.93 -4.79
CA GLY A 27 0.33 -10.32 -4.38
C GLY A 27 1.77 -10.61 -3.91
N ASP A 28 2.65 -9.61 -3.96
CA ASP A 28 4.05 -9.72 -3.51
C ASP A 28 4.17 -9.93 -2.00
N TYR A 29 5.35 -10.37 -1.57
CA TYR A 29 5.68 -10.47 -0.14
C TYR A 29 5.76 -9.09 0.52
N PRO A 30 5.43 -8.97 1.82
CA PRO A 30 5.34 -7.69 2.52
C PRO A 30 6.64 -6.87 2.43
N ASP A 31 7.78 -7.49 2.72
CA ASP A 31 9.08 -6.81 2.69
C ASP A 31 9.42 -6.24 1.30
N THR A 32 9.11 -7.00 0.24
CA THR A 32 9.31 -6.54 -1.15
C THR A 32 8.36 -5.40 -1.52
N ALA A 33 7.10 -5.49 -1.09
CA ALA A 33 6.11 -4.47 -1.34
C ALA A 33 6.43 -3.17 -0.59
N GLU A 34 6.96 -3.28 0.63
CA GLU A 34 7.44 -2.16 1.43
C GLU A 34 8.61 -1.44 0.75
N GLU A 35 9.64 -2.18 0.35
CA GLU A 35 10.83 -1.62 -0.33
C GLU A 35 10.45 -0.87 -1.62
N ILE A 36 9.57 -1.47 -2.43
CA ILE A 36 9.05 -0.83 -3.65
C ILE A 36 8.23 0.42 -3.31
N ALA A 37 7.39 0.37 -2.27
CA ALA A 37 6.58 1.50 -1.83
C ALA A 37 7.44 2.66 -1.31
N GLU A 38 8.54 2.38 -0.62
CA GLU A 38 9.52 3.40 -0.23
C GLU A 38 10.22 4.02 -1.44
N GLU A 39 10.68 3.19 -2.39
CA GLU A 39 11.39 3.64 -3.59
C GLU A 39 10.56 4.63 -4.41
N ILE A 40 9.28 4.31 -4.62
CA ILE A 40 8.34 5.16 -5.38
C ILE A 40 7.75 6.30 -4.54
N GLY A 41 8.13 6.41 -3.26
CA GLY A 41 7.68 7.45 -2.33
C GLY A 41 6.21 7.33 -1.92
N LEU A 42 5.62 6.14 -2.01
CA LEU A 42 4.26 5.85 -1.58
C LEU A 42 4.16 5.83 -0.04
N LEU A 43 5.04 5.08 0.62
CA LEU A 43 4.97 4.84 2.06
C LEU A 43 5.15 6.15 2.84
N GLN A 44 4.13 6.55 3.60
CA GLN A 44 4.19 7.74 4.45
C GLN A 44 4.71 7.43 5.85
N ARG A 45 5.32 8.42 6.50
CA ARG A 45 5.79 8.27 7.87
C ARG A 45 4.60 7.96 8.79
N GLY A 46 4.70 6.85 9.53
CA GLY A 46 3.64 6.39 10.43
C GLY A 46 2.55 5.57 9.75
N HIS A 47 2.67 5.34 8.43
CA HIS A 47 1.87 4.37 7.70
C HIS A 47 2.65 3.08 7.51
N GLY A 48 1.96 2.01 7.13
CA GLY A 48 2.57 0.69 7.02
C GLY A 48 1.95 -0.22 5.97
N VAL A 49 2.49 -1.44 5.96
CA VAL A 49 1.99 -2.57 5.17
C VAL A 49 1.01 -3.38 6.01
N LEU A 50 -0.10 -3.79 5.40
CA LEU A 50 -1.02 -4.78 5.95
C LEU A 50 -1.03 -6.01 5.03
N THR A 51 -0.89 -7.18 5.60
CA THR A 51 -0.95 -8.43 4.84
C THR A 51 -2.39 -8.92 4.66
N GLY A 52 -2.66 -9.72 3.62
CA GLY A 52 -3.96 -10.38 3.45
C GLY A 52 -4.39 -11.21 4.67
N ASN A 53 -3.46 -11.94 5.28
CA ASN A 53 -3.75 -12.70 6.50
C ASN A 53 -4.12 -11.80 7.70
N GLU A 54 -3.46 -10.65 7.87
CA GLU A 54 -3.86 -9.69 8.90
C GLU A 54 -5.23 -9.07 8.57
N LEU A 55 -5.50 -8.80 7.30
CA LEU A 55 -6.77 -8.29 6.81
C LEU A 55 -7.93 -9.25 7.09
N ASP A 56 -7.75 -10.55 6.84
CA ASP A 56 -8.74 -11.61 7.13
C ASP A 56 -9.13 -11.67 8.62
N GLY A 57 -8.23 -11.25 9.50
CA GLY A 57 -8.45 -11.19 10.94
C GLY A 57 -9.18 -9.94 11.42
N LEU A 58 -9.42 -8.94 10.56
CA LEU A 58 -10.08 -7.69 10.94
C LEU A 58 -11.60 -7.78 10.81
N SER A 59 -12.30 -7.14 11.75
CA SER A 59 -13.70 -6.77 11.54
C SER A 59 -13.80 -5.58 10.59
N ASP A 60 -15.00 -5.29 10.07
CA ASP A 60 -15.27 -4.08 9.29
C ASP A 60 -14.80 -2.80 10.00
N ASP A 61 -15.02 -2.70 11.31
CA ASP A 61 -14.58 -1.55 12.10
C ASP A 61 -13.06 -1.51 12.24
N GLY A 62 -12.42 -2.67 12.49
CA GLY A 62 -10.96 -2.77 12.52
C GLY A 62 -10.33 -2.40 11.17
N LEU A 63 -10.96 -2.79 10.07
CA LEU A 63 -10.55 -2.41 8.71
C LEU A 63 -10.70 -0.90 8.48
N ARG A 64 -11.83 -0.30 8.88
CA ARG A 64 -12.04 1.16 8.79
C ARG A 64 -10.98 1.94 9.55
N GLU A 65 -10.51 1.46 10.68
CA GLU A 65 -9.43 2.08 11.43
C GLU A 65 -8.07 1.87 10.76
N LYS A 66 -7.75 0.62 10.39
CA LYS A 66 -6.44 0.27 9.83
C LYS A 66 -6.18 0.90 8.47
N VAL A 67 -7.19 0.95 7.61
CA VAL A 67 -7.06 1.51 6.25
C VAL A 67 -6.57 2.95 6.28
N VAL A 68 -6.84 3.73 7.34
CA VAL A 68 -6.39 5.12 7.48
C VAL A 68 -4.85 5.22 7.45
N THR A 69 -4.15 4.23 8.00
CA THR A 69 -2.68 4.21 8.12
C THR A 69 -2.02 3.10 7.29
N THR A 70 -2.76 2.40 6.43
CA THR A 70 -2.19 1.37 5.54
C THR A 70 -1.97 1.92 4.14
N ASP A 71 -0.72 1.97 3.69
CA ASP A 71 -0.38 2.42 2.33
C ASP A 71 -0.15 1.27 1.35
N VAL A 72 0.09 0.06 1.87
CA VAL A 72 0.33 -1.15 1.08
C VAL A 72 -0.46 -2.31 1.64
N PHE A 73 -1.20 -2.99 0.77
CA PHE A 73 -1.82 -4.28 1.03
C PHE A 73 -1.03 -5.35 0.27
N ALA A 74 -0.34 -6.23 1.01
CA ALA A 74 0.56 -7.25 0.47
C ALA A 74 -0.01 -8.65 0.65
N ARG A 75 0.38 -9.59 -0.22
CA ARG A 75 -0.13 -10.98 -0.23
C ARG A 75 -1.66 -11.07 -0.25
N VAL A 76 -2.33 -10.12 -0.89
CA VAL A 76 -3.79 -10.13 -1.07
C VAL A 76 -4.17 -10.86 -2.35
N SER A 77 -5.27 -11.61 -2.28
CA SER A 77 -5.91 -12.28 -3.41
C SER A 77 -7.18 -11.52 -3.87
N PRO A 78 -7.69 -11.78 -5.09
CA PRO A 78 -8.83 -11.03 -5.66
C PRO A 78 -10.14 -11.06 -4.84
N GLU A 79 -10.27 -12.04 -3.94
CA GLU A 79 -11.39 -12.16 -3.02
C GLU A 79 -11.32 -11.24 -1.78
N HIS A 80 -10.20 -10.54 -1.55
CA HIS A 80 -10.11 -9.44 -0.60
C HIS A 80 -10.49 -8.11 -1.27
#